data_AF-A0A9D4I5Y3-F1
#
_entry.id   AF-A0A9D4I5Y3-F1
#
_cell.length_a   1.000
_cell.length_b   1.000
_cell.length_c   1.000
_cell.angle_alpha   90.00
_cell.angle_beta   90.00
_cell.angle_gamma   90.00
#
_symmetry.space_group_name_H-M   'P 1'
#
loop_
_entity.id
_entity.type
_entity.pdbx_description
1 polymer ?
#
loop_
_entity_poly.entity_id
_entity_poly.type
_entity_poly.pdbx_seq_one_letter_code
_entity_poly.pdbx_strand_id
1 'polypeptide(L)'
;MIKHGMDVIKQAMQYKNPFQTPVSTLDQPLYAIAKQIHWLLPEEYGERKYFIMMGGLHIEMAFFNVLVDWLYDSGWITAITTAGVATAGRADGIQNGASTSRGQWAHQVMVADLYILKCKAYKEYTERVTDSAEKLAVVRYDG
;
A
#
# COMPACT_ATOMS: atom_id res chain seq x y z
N MET A 1 10.19 6.93 -29.53
CA MET A 1 8.82 6.36 -29.43
C MET A 1 8.01 6.93 -28.27
N ILE A 2 8.51 6.94 -27.02
CA ILE A 2 7.74 7.42 -25.85
C ILE A 2 7.32 8.90 -25.97
N LYS A 3 8.25 9.81 -26.31
CA LYS A 3 7.93 11.22 -26.55
C LYS A 3 6.77 11.40 -27.54
N HIS A 4 6.84 10.70 -28.67
CA HIS A 4 5.79 10.76 -29.69
C HIS A 4 4.44 10.27 -29.16
N GLY A 5 4.42 9.18 -28.38
CA GLY A 5 3.20 8.73 -27.70
C GLY A 5 2.63 9.78 -26.75
N MET A 6 3.49 10.45 -25.98
CA MET A 6 3.08 11.57 -25.11
C MET A 6 2.51 12.75 -25.90
N ASP A 7 3.10 13.08 -27.05
CA ASP A 7 2.59 14.14 -27.94
C ASP A 7 1.20 13.81 -28.49
N VAL A 8 0.99 12.56 -28.90
CA VAL A 8 -0.31 12.08 -29.37
C VAL A 8 -1.36 12.15 -28.26
N ILE A 9 -1.03 11.71 -27.04
CA ILE A 9 -1.94 11.78 -25.89
C ILE A 9 -2.27 13.24 -25.56
N LYS A 10 -1.27 14.12 -25.58
CA LYS A 10 -1.45 15.56 -25.33
C LYS A 10 -2.37 16.19 -26.37
N GLN A 11 -2.20 15.89 -27.65
CA GLN A 11 -3.08 16.36 -28.73
C GLN A 11 -4.50 15.82 -28.59
N ALA A 12 -4.66 14.53 -28.28
CA ALA A 12 -5.96 13.91 -28.05
C ALA A 12 -6.70 14.56 -26.87
N MET A 13 -5.98 14.85 -25.77
CA MET A 13 -6.53 15.54 -24.61
C MET A 13 -6.92 16.98 -24.92
N GLN A 14 -6.08 17.73 -25.64
CA GLN A 14 -6.42 19.08 -26.08
C GLN A 14 -7.69 19.11 -26.95
N TYR A 15 -7.87 18.10 -27.81
CA TYR A 15 -9.05 17.98 -28.65
C TYR A 15 -10.32 17.57 -27.88
N LYS A 16 -10.23 16.57 -27.00
CA LYS A 16 -11.39 16.03 -26.27
C LYS A 16 -11.78 16.84 -25.04
N ASN A 17 -10.79 17.26 -24.26
CA ASN A 17 -10.95 17.91 -22.95
C ASN A 17 -9.96 19.08 -22.83
N PRO A 18 -10.20 20.19 -23.55
CA PRO A 18 -9.34 21.35 -23.45
C PRO A 18 -9.21 21.81 -21.99
N PHE A 19 -8.03 22.31 -21.62
CA PHE A 19 -7.65 22.74 -20.27
C PHE A 19 -7.38 21.63 -19.23
N GLN A 20 -7.57 20.35 -19.56
CA GLN A 20 -7.13 19.27 -18.69
C GLN A 20 -5.67 18.87 -18.94
N THR A 21 -4.94 18.62 -17.85
CA THR A 21 -3.58 18.08 -17.92
C THR A 21 -3.66 16.60 -18.30
N PRO A 22 -2.99 16.16 -19.38
CA PRO A 22 -2.93 14.75 -19.74
C PRO A 22 -2.26 13.94 -18.63
N VAL A 23 -2.84 12.78 -18.34
CA VAL A 23 -2.30 11.79 -17.39
C VAL A 23 -1.98 10.52 -18.16
N SER A 24 -0.82 9.93 -17.91
CA SER A 24 -0.48 8.60 -18.44
C SER A 24 0.06 7.69 -17.37
N THR A 25 -0.51 6.50 -17.29
CA THR A 25 0.00 5.37 -16.51
C THR A 25 0.86 4.49 -17.41
N LEU A 26 2.08 4.22 -16.98
CA LEU A 26 3.06 3.48 -17.77
C LEU A 26 3.68 2.35 -16.93
N ASP A 27 3.95 1.22 -17.56
CA ASP A 27 4.74 0.15 -16.95
C ASP A 27 6.15 0.61 -16.62
N GLN A 28 6.80 -0.07 -15.67
CA GLN A 28 8.06 0.36 -15.07
C GLN A 28 9.15 0.82 -16.07
N PRO A 29 9.48 0.10 -17.17
CA PRO A 29 10.51 0.56 -18.11
C PRO A 29 10.07 1.81 -18.90
N LEU A 30 8.79 1.90 -19.26
CA LEU A 30 8.26 3.05 -20.00
C LEU A 30 8.11 4.27 -19.09
N TYR A 31 7.71 4.06 -17.83
CA TYR A 31 7.65 5.08 -16.80
C TYR A 31 9.02 5.73 -16.59
N ALA A 32 10.09 4.94 -16.49
CA ALA A 32 11.44 5.47 -16.32
C ALA A 32 11.85 6.38 -17.49
N ILE A 33 11.62 5.95 -18.73
CA ILE A 33 11.92 6.74 -19.93
C ILE A 33 11.06 8.02 -19.98
N ALA A 34 9.76 7.90 -19.67
CA ALA A 34 8.85 9.04 -19.69
C ALA A 34 9.21 10.06 -18.60
N LYS A 35 9.63 9.62 -17.41
CA LYS A 35 10.14 10.51 -16.34
C LYS A 35 11.46 11.19 -16.73
N GLN A 36 12.35 10.51 -17.45
CA GLN A 36 13.55 11.17 -17.99
C GLN A 36 13.17 12.30 -18.96
N ILE A 37 12.22 12.05 -19.87
CA ILE A 37 11.69 13.09 -20.77
C ILE A 37 11.06 14.23 -19.97
N HIS A 38 10.28 13.90 -18.94
CA HIS A 38 9.66 14.85 -18.01
C HIS A 38 10.66 15.80 -17.38
N TRP A 39 11.82 15.28 -16.97
CA TRP A 39 12.90 16.05 -16.34
C TRP A 39 13.78 16.81 -17.33
N LEU A 40 14.03 16.25 -18.51
CA LEU A 40 14.86 16.89 -19.54
C LEU A 40 14.12 18.01 -20.28
N LEU A 41 12.79 17.92 -20.39
CA LEU A 41 11.95 18.85 -21.11
C LEU A 41 10.82 19.40 -20.22
N PRO A 42 11.14 20.07 -19.09
CA PRO A 42 10.14 20.55 -18.13
C PRO A 42 9.22 21.61 -18.75
N GLU A 43 9.69 22.35 -19.76
CA GLU A 43 8.88 23.32 -20.48
C GLU A 43 7.80 22.69 -21.37
N GLU A 44 8.00 21.46 -21.84
CA GLU A 44 7.02 20.80 -22.70
C GLU A 44 6.13 19.84 -21.90
N TYR A 45 6.72 19.16 -20.92
CA TYR A 45 6.10 18.03 -20.21
C TYR A 45 6.08 18.17 -18.71
N GLY A 46 6.53 19.29 -18.12
CA GLY A 46 6.55 19.50 -16.66
C GLY A 46 5.22 19.16 -15.97
N GLU A 47 5.22 18.93 -14.66
CA GLU A 47 4.11 18.26 -13.94
C GLU A 47 2.72 18.91 -14.14
N ARG A 48 2.67 20.23 -14.37
CA ARG A 48 1.42 20.95 -14.68
C ARG A 48 0.94 20.76 -16.13
N LYS A 49 1.86 20.41 -17.04
CA LYS A 49 1.66 20.26 -18.49
C LYS A 49 1.44 18.80 -18.90
N TYR A 50 2.00 17.85 -18.15
CA TYR A 50 1.81 16.42 -18.35
C TYR A 50 2.11 15.66 -17.06
N PHE A 51 1.20 14.79 -16.64
CA PHE A 51 1.39 13.95 -15.45
C PHE A 51 1.65 12.50 -15.84
N ILE A 52 2.71 11.92 -15.28
CA ILE A 52 3.13 10.55 -15.56
C ILE A 52 3.08 9.78 -14.24
N MET A 53 2.32 8.69 -14.24
CA MET A 53 2.15 7.81 -13.10
C MET A 53 2.71 6.43 -13.43
N MET A 54 3.34 5.78 -12.46
CA MET A 54 3.70 4.36 -12.60
C MET A 54 2.41 3.53 -12.61
N GLY A 55 2.37 2.48 -13.42
CA GLY A 55 1.21 1.58 -13.48
C GLY A 55 0.86 1.03 -12.09
N GLY A 56 -0.43 1.01 -11.74
CA GLY A 56 -0.89 0.65 -10.40
C GLY A 56 -0.42 -0.73 -9.94
N LEU A 57 -0.35 -1.71 -10.86
CA LEU A 57 0.19 -3.03 -10.57
C LEU A 57 1.67 -2.99 -10.13
N HIS A 58 2.50 -2.19 -10.80
CA HIS A 58 3.92 -2.07 -10.45
C HIS A 58 4.11 -1.33 -9.12
N ILE A 59 3.26 -0.34 -8.82
CA ILE A 59 3.22 0.32 -7.50
C ILE A 59 2.89 -0.72 -6.41
N GLU A 60 1.88 -1.55 -6.65
CA GLU A 60 1.47 -2.61 -5.73
C GLU A 60 2.57 -3.65 -5.53
N MET A 61 3.25 -4.07 -6.59
CA MET A 61 4.42 -4.97 -6.50
C MET A 61 5.56 -4.35 -5.68
N ALA A 62 5.88 -3.07 -5.90
CA ALA A 62 6.89 -2.36 -5.14
C ALA A 62 6.52 -2.25 -3.65
N PHE A 63 5.25 -1.98 -3.36
CA PHE A 63 4.74 -1.96 -1.99
C PHE A 63 4.85 -3.32 -1.33
N PHE A 64 4.47 -4.40 -2.02
CA PHE A 64 4.61 -5.75 -1.48
C PHE A 64 6.06 -6.12 -1.22
N ASN A 65 7.01 -5.77 -2.08
CA ASN A 65 8.42 -6.05 -1.81
C ASN A 65 8.91 -5.42 -0.50
N VAL A 66 8.55 -4.16 -0.24
CA VAL A 66 8.89 -3.48 1.03
C VAL A 66 8.22 -4.16 2.22
N LEU A 67 6.95 -4.53 2.06
CA LEU A 67 6.16 -5.14 3.13
C LEU A 67 6.64 -6.57 3.44
N VAL A 68 7.11 -7.29 2.42
CA VAL A 68 7.75 -8.60 2.53
C VAL A 68 9.03 -8.52 3.34
N ASP A 69 9.91 -7.58 3.01
CA ASP A 69 11.15 -7.36 3.75
C ASP A 69 10.86 -7.04 5.21
N TRP A 70 9.81 -6.24 5.47
CA TRP A 70 9.37 -5.94 6.83
C TRP A 70 8.86 -7.18 7.58
N LEU A 71 8.09 -8.04 6.91
CA LEU A 71 7.49 -9.22 7.54
C LEU A 71 8.43 -10.43 7.58
N TYR A 72 9.62 -10.33 7.01
CA TYR A 72 10.63 -11.37 7.06
C TYR A 72 10.94 -11.73 8.52
N ASP A 73 10.87 -13.02 8.84
CA ASP A 73 11.08 -13.58 10.19
C ASP A 73 10.12 -13.06 11.29
N SER A 74 9.04 -12.35 10.93
CA SER A 74 8.04 -11.86 11.90
C SER A 74 7.08 -12.94 12.42
N GLY A 75 7.21 -14.18 11.94
CA GLY A 75 6.23 -15.25 12.16
C GLY A 75 4.95 -15.10 11.34
N TRP A 76 4.89 -14.12 10.41
CA TRP A 76 3.71 -13.87 9.58
C TRP A 76 3.27 -15.08 8.74
N ILE A 77 4.21 -15.78 8.08
CA ILE A 77 3.91 -17.04 7.36
C ILE A 77 3.21 -18.04 8.29
N THR A 78 3.72 -18.21 9.51
CA THR A 78 3.15 -19.13 10.50
C THR A 78 1.74 -18.70 10.89
N ALA A 79 1.51 -17.41 11.11
CA ALA A 79 0.20 -16.87 11.47
C ALA A 79 -0.84 -17.13 10.36
N ILE A 80 -0.54 -16.78 9.10
CA ILE A 80 -1.48 -16.95 7.99
C ILE A 80 -1.69 -18.43 7.62
N THR A 81 -0.68 -19.27 7.83
CA THR A 81 -0.78 -20.71 7.59
C THR A 81 -1.64 -21.38 8.66
N THR A 82 -1.42 -21.03 9.93
CA THR A 82 -2.19 -21.58 11.06
C THR A 82 -3.64 -21.13 11.02
N ALA A 83 -3.91 -19.90 10.59
CA ALA A 83 -5.27 -19.37 10.42
C ALA A 83 -6.01 -19.96 9.19
N GLY A 84 -5.35 -20.79 8.36
CA GLY A 84 -5.96 -21.36 7.15
C GLY A 84 -6.17 -20.35 6.02
N VAL A 85 -5.55 -19.17 6.11
CA VAL A 85 -5.62 -18.11 5.08
C VAL A 85 -4.86 -18.55 3.83
N ALA A 86 -3.68 -19.15 4.01
CA ALA A 86 -2.90 -19.72 2.91
C ALA A 86 -2.26 -21.06 3.32
N THR A 87 -1.99 -21.93 2.35
CA THR A 87 -1.14 -23.10 2.59
C THR A 87 0.32 -22.66 2.72
N ALA A 88 1.18 -23.43 3.40
CA ALA A 88 2.58 -23.04 3.62
C ALA A 88 3.32 -22.66 2.32
N GLY A 89 3.17 -23.46 1.25
CA GLY A 89 3.78 -23.14 -0.05
C GLY A 89 3.18 -21.92 -0.76
N ARG A 90 1.93 -21.57 -0.47
CA ARG A 90 1.31 -20.32 -0.97
C ARG A 90 1.68 -19.12 -0.13
N ALA A 91 1.81 -19.28 1.19
CA ALA A 91 2.27 -18.25 2.11
C ALA A 91 3.69 -17.79 1.74
N ASP A 92 4.59 -18.73 1.47
CA ASP A 92 5.94 -18.45 0.97
C ASP A 92 5.91 -17.74 -0.39
N GLY A 93 5.08 -18.21 -1.33
CA GLY A 93 4.92 -17.53 -2.63
C GLY A 93 4.34 -16.11 -2.51
N ILE A 94 3.47 -15.85 -1.54
CA ILE A 94 2.97 -14.49 -1.28
C ILE A 94 4.09 -13.63 -0.69
N GLN A 95 4.83 -14.16 0.28
CA GLN A 95 5.98 -13.47 0.83
C GLN A 95 7.02 -13.18 -0.25
N ASN A 96 7.19 -14.03 -1.26
CA ASN A 96 8.15 -13.77 -2.34
C ASN A 96 7.57 -12.92 -3.49
N GLY A 97 6.40 -12.30 -3.31
CA GLY A 97 5.78 -11.43 -4.31
C GLY A 97 5.27 -12.16 -5.57
N ALA A 98 5.15 -13.49 -5.55
CA ALA A 98 4.82 -14.31 -6.72
C ALA A 98 3.38 -14.11 -7.23
N SER A 99 2.50 -13.50 -6.45
CA SER A 99 1.13 -13.18 -6.86
C SER A 99 0.59 -11.97 -6.10
N THR A 100 0.47 -10.83 -6.80
CA THR A 100 -0.07 -9.58 -6.24
C THR A 100 -1.49 -9.76 -5.71
N SER A 101 -2.40 -10.34 -6.49
CA SER A 101 -3.79 -10.50 -6.05
C SER A 101 -3.94 -11.37 -4.80
N ARG A 102 -3.15 -12.45 -4.67
CA ARG A 102 -3.19 -13.30 -3.48
C ARG A 102 -2.55 -12.62 -2.28
N GLY A 103 -1.46 -11.88 -2.50
CA GLY A 103 -0.84 -11.07 -1.46
C GLY A 103 -1.79 -9.99 -0.95
N GLN A 104 -2.44 -9.28 -1.85
CA GLN A 104 -3.42 -8.27 -1.51
C GLN A 104 -4.53 -8.83 -0.61
N TRP A 105 -5.13 -9.95 -1.00
CA TRP A 105 -6.17 -10.59 -0.20
C TRP A 105 -5.64 -11.03 1.19
N ALA A 106 -4.48 -11.69 1.25
CA ALA A 106 -3.91 -12.16 2.52
C ALA A 106 -3.59 -10.99 3.47
N HIS A 107 -3.05 -9.88 2.94
CA HIS A 107 -2.78 -8.68 3.72
C HIS A 107 -4.07 -7.97 4.15
N GLN A 108 -5.12 -7.94 3.33
CA GLN A 108 -6.42 -7.38 3.71
C GLN A 108 -7.05 -8.13 4.90
N VAL A 109 -7.04 -9.47 4.85
CA VAL A 109 -7.54 -10.30 5.95
C VAL A 109 -6.74 -10.02 7.22
N MET A 110 -5.41 -10.04 7.12
CA MET A 110 -4.52 -9.78 8.26
C MET A 110 -4.74 -8.38 8.87
N VAL A 111 -4.87 -7.34 8.06
CA VAL A 111 -5.10 -5.97 8.56
C VAL A 111 -6.46 -5.87 9.28
N ALA A 112 -7.49 -6.53 8.76
CA ALA A 112 -8.80 -6.58 9.42
C ALA A 112 -8.70 -7.28 10.78
N ASP A 113 -8.02 -8.42 10.84
CA ASP A 113 -7.82 -9.17 12.08
C ASP A 113 -6.99 -8.38 13.11
N LEU A 114 -5.88 -7.77 12.67
CA LEU A 114 -5.05 -6.91 13.52
C LEU A 114 -5.84 -5.72 14.07
N TYR A 115 -6.71 -5.12 13.26
CA TYR A 115 -7.56 -4.03 13.72
C TYR A 115 -8.49 -4.49 14.84
N ILE A 116 -9.14 -5.64 14.68
CA ILE A 116 -10.02 -6.22 15.70
C ILE A 116 -9.23 -6.54 16.97
N LEU A 117 -8.06 -7.19 16.85
CA LEU A 117 -7.19 -7.52 17.98
C LEU A 117 -6.71 -6.26 18.71
N LYS A 118 -6.32 -5.22 17.97
CA LYS A 118 -5.94 -3.92 18.55
C LYS A 118 -7.09 -3.30 19.33
N CYS A 119 -8.31 -3.32 18.79
CA CYS A 119 -9.49 -2.82 19.49
C CYS A 119 -9.79 -3.62 20.77
N LYS A 120 -9.67 -4.95 20.74
CA LYS A 120 -9.84 -5.80 21.93
C LYS A 120 -8.80 -5.49 23.00
N ALA A 121 -7.52 -5.48 22.61
CA ALA A 121 -6.42 -5.16 23.52
C ALA A 121 -6.55 -3.77 24.14
N TYR A 122 -7.03 -2.78 23.37
CA TYR A 122 -7.28 -1.44 23.89
C TYR A 122 -8.41 -1.41 24.93
N LYS A 123 -9.51 -2.14 24.67
CA LYS A 123 -10.62 -2.26 25.63
C LYS A 123 -10.17 -2.91 26.94
N GLU A 124 -9.46 -4.04 26.85
CA GLU A 124 -8.90 -4.73 28.01
C GLU A 124 -7.93 -3.84 28.80
N TYR A 125 -7.11 -3.05 28.10
CA TYR A 125 -6.23 -2.07 28.73
C TYR A 125 -7.04 -1.01 29.51
N THR A 126 -8.07 -0.43 28.90
CA THR A 126 -8.90 0.58 29.56
C THR A 126 -9.61 0.01 30.79
N GLU A 127 -10.20 -1.19 30.69
CA GLU A 127 -10.87 -1.85 31.81
C GLU A 127 -9.90 -2.10 32.97
N ARG A 128 -8.70 -2.62 32.69
CA ARG A 128 -7.67 -2.80 33.71
C ARG A 128 -7.25 -1.50 34.40
N VAL A 129 -7.14 -0.41 33.66
CA VAL A 129 -6.75 0.90 34.22
C VAL A 129 -7.87 1.42 35.11
N THR A 130 -9.13 1.30 34.69
CA THR A 130 -10.31 1.71 35.47
C THR A 130 -10.44 0.89 36.75
N ASP A 131 -10.34 -0.44 36.67
CA ASP A 131 -10.34 -1.34 37.83
C ASP A 131 -9.23 -0.98 38.84
N SER A 132 -8.06 -0.61 38.33
CA SER A 132 -6.91 -0.24 39.17
C SER A 132 -7.13 1.12 39.85
N ALA A 133 -7.75 2.08 39.15
CA ALA A 133 -8.11 3.38 39.70
C ALA A 133 -9.21 3.28 40.76
N GLU A 134 -10.22 2.43 40.54
CA GLU A 134 -11.29 2.17 41.50
C GLU A 134 -10.77 1.49 42.77
N LYS A 135 -9.90 0.48 42.64
CA LYS A 135 -9.24 -0.16 43.81
C LYS A 135 -8.40 0.82 44.62
N LEU A 136 -7.71 1.76 43.98
CA LEU A 136 -6.94 2.82 44.65
C LEU A 136 -7.83 3.85 45.34
N ALA A 137 -9.03 4.11 44.82
CA ALA A 137 -9.99 5.02 45.43
C ALA A 137 -10.60 4.43 46.71
N VAL A 138 -11.01 3.15 46.68
CA VAL A 138 -11.59 2.45 47.86
C VAL A 138 -10.60 2.44 49.04
N VAL A 139 -9.32 2.13 48.80
CA VAL A 139 -8.28 2.13 49.84
C VAL A 139 -8.08 3.49 50.53
N ARG A 140 -8.48 4.61 49.91
CA ARG A 140 -8.36 5.96 50.49
C ARG A 140 -9.54 6.36 51.38
N TYR A 141 -10.67 5.68 51.31
CA TYR A 141 -11.87 6.02 52.10
C TYR A 141 -12.04 5.17 53.37
N ASP A 142 -11.20 4.14 53.55
CA ASP A 142 -11.28 3.19 54.68
C ASP A 142 -10.22 3.44 55.78
N GLY A 143 -9.63 4.65 55.83
CA GLY A 143 -8.60 5.06 56.79
C GLY A 143 -9.02 6.19 57.72
#